data_AF-A0A9D6IS49-F1
#
_entry.id   AF-A0A9D6IS49-F1
#
_cell.length_a   1.000
_cell.length_b   1.000
_cell.length_c   1.000
_cell.angle_alpha   90.00
_cell.angle_beta   90.00
_cell.angle_gamma   90.00
#
_symmetry.space_group_name_H-M   'P 1'
#
loop_
_entity.id
_entity.type
_entity.pdbx_description
1 polymer ?
#
loop_
_entity_poly.entity_id
_entity_poly.type
_entity_poly.pdbx_seq_one_letter_code
_entity_poly.pdbx_strand_id
1 'polypeptide(L)'
;MTETAPQPQPPAAPPNTEELQAKFGELYQQIAQSPNDPDLRVKLAYVSLDLGRRNEAINAFVRALQIDPSLAFIRARLQSICTPDELKMYRVPEDVVPFWQDLPGLFAYPVRGNGLGILIVGSVFFAIAGFVSNWGGVWGWAAGLITTGYLAAYYVNVIKTSGVGQKSPPDWPDLSHPADMVGFGIQWILAGAAAFFPAILITLFVLPEMYNVLGFALLGMSALLGIFVYPMAILTTALYGSVGAAFNYPFVVNSIMRIMREYVMAWVCLLVLAIAVTLLFLLGMALNIGAALAGGTIGGELIGVVILFLLYQLIVAAVSLYGYMVFCRLLGQVYYFSQRKLGWFEG
;
A
#
# COMPACT_ATOMS: atom_id res chain seq x y z
N MET A 1 76.29 -20.98 -11.23
CA MET A 1 75.36 -22.01 -10.71
C MET A 1 74.41 -21.28 -9.78
N THR A 2 73.29 -20.80 -10.31
CA THR A 2 72.29 -20.04 -9.58
C THR A 2 71.21 -21.03 -9.15
N GLU A 3 71.13 -21.26 -7.85
CA GLU A 3 70.21 -22.18 -7.20
C GLU A 3 68.80 -21.57 -7.24
N THR A 4 67.95 -22.07 -8.13
CA THR A 4 66.53 -21.71 -8.20
C THR A 4 65.82 -22.25 -6.98
N ALA A 5 65.39 -21.34 -6.09
CA ALA A 5 64.54 -21.65 -4.95
C ALA A 5 63.23 -22.34 -5.41
N PRO A 6 62.76 -23.38 -4.68
CA PRO A 6 61.54 -24.08 -5.03
C PRO A 6 60.32 -23.17 -4.86
N GLN A 7 59.47 -23.12 -5.90
CA GLN A 7 58.18 -22.43 -5.86
C GLN A 7 57.31 -23.00 -4.72
N PRO A 8 56.61 -22.15 -3.94
CA PRO A 8 55.66 -22.62 -2.95
C PRO A 8 54.57 -23.45 -3.62
N GLN A 9 54.37 -24.68 -3.18
CA GLN A 9 53.24 -25.50 -3.61
C GLN A 9 51.92 -24.78 -3.29
N PRO A 10 50.95 -24.76 -4.22
CA PRO A 10 49.61 -24.25 -3.94
C PRO A 10 49.04 -25.01 -2.73
N PRO A 11 48.38 -24.33 -1.77
CA PRO A 11 47.74 -25.00 -0.65
C PRO A 11 46.76 -26.06 -1.17
N ALA A 12 46.88 -27.28 -0.64
CA ALA A 12 46.04 -28.42 -1.02
C ALA A 12 44.55 -28.05 -0.89
N ALA A 13 43.77 -28.34 -1.93
CA ALA A 13 42.34 -28.10 -1.94
C ALA A 13 41.68 -28.82 -0.74
N PRO A 14 40.77 -28.16 0.00
CA PRO A 14 40.12 -28.79 1.14
C PRO A 14 39.37 -30.06 0.70
N PRO A 15 39.30 -31.10 1.56
CA PRO A 15 38.84 -32.44 1.20
C PRO A 15 37.40 -32.57 0.66
N ASN A 16 36.60 -31.49 0.67
CA ASN A 16 35.22 -31.44 0.14
C ASN A 16 35.07 -30.63 -1.16
N THR A 17 36.16 -30.21 -1.80
CA THR A 17 36.08 -29.27 -2.95
C THR A 17 35.42 -29.88 -4.18
N GLU A 18 35.68 -31.16 -4.48
CA GLU A 18 35.08 -31.83 -5.66
C GLU A 18 33.57 -32.03 -5.50
N GLU A 19 33.10 -32.42 -4.31
CA GLU A 19 31.68 -32.57 -4.01
C GLU A 19 30.95 -31.22 -4.09
N LEU A 20 31.57 -30.15 -3.59
CA LEU A 20 31.01 -28.79 -3.68
C LEU A 20 30.98 -28.28 -5.13
N GLN A 21 31.99 -28.61 -5.95
CA GLN A 21 31.98 -28.27 -7.38
C GLN A 21 30.89 -29.02 -8.16
N ALA A 22 30.68 -30.31 -7.85
CA ALA A 22 29.58 -31.07 -8.43
C ALA A 22 28.22 -30.46 -8.06
N LYS A 23 28.00 -30.16 -6.77
CA LYS A 23 26.79 -29.48 -6.27
C LYS A 23 26.58 -28.11 -6.91
N PHE A 24 27.66 -27.34 -7.10
CA PHE A 24 27.59 -26.05 -7.80
C PHE A 24 27.10 -26.22 -9.24
N GLY A 25 27.62 -27.21 -9.97
CA GLY A 25 27.18 -27.53 -11.32
C GLY A 25 25.71 -27.96 -11.40
N GLU A 26 25.27 -28.82 -10.48
CA GLU A 26 23.87 -29.26 -10.38
C GLU A 26 22.93 -28.08 -10.11
N LEU A 27 23.28 -27.19 -9.17
CA LEU A 27 22.47 -26.01 -8.85
C LEU A 27 22.37 -25.05 -10.05
N TYR A 28 23.44 -24.90 -10.84
CA TYR A 28 23.38 -24.13 -12.08
C TYR A 28 22.41 -24.72 -13.10
N GLN A 29 22.38 -26.05 -13.24
CA GLN A 29 21.41 -26.72 -14.12
C GLN A 29 19.97 -26.58 -13.61
N GLN A 30 19.74 -26.70 -12.29
CA GLN A 30 18.42 -26.51 -11.70
C GLN A 30 17.92 -25.07 -11.87
N ILE A 31 18.79 -24.07 -11.70
CA ILE A 31 18.45 -22.66 -11.94
C ILE A 31 18.13 -22.42 -13.43
N ALA A 32 18.77 -23.15 -14.35
CA ALA A 32 18.42 -23.06 -15.78
C ALA A 32 17.00 -23.58 -16.07
N GLN A 33 16.53 -24.56 -15.29
CA GLN A 33 15.15 -25.09 -15.38
C GLN A 33 14.14 -24.22 -14.63
N SER A 34 14.55 -23.61 -13.52
CA SER A 34 13.72 -22.71 -12.69
C SER A 34 14.43 -21.37 -12.41
N PRO A 35 14.49 -20.45 -13.38
CA PRO A 35 15.30 -19.21 -13.25
C PRO A 35 14.86 -18.26 -12.15
N ASN A 36 13.59 -18.36 -11.74
CA ASN A 36 12.92 -17.49 -10.77
C ASN A 36 12.78 -18.14 -9.39
N ASP A 37 13.46 -19.25 -9.11
CA ASP A 37 13.48 -19.84 -7.76
C ASP A 37 14.54 -19.13 -6.88
N PRO A 38 14.15 -18.36 -5.85
CA PRO A 38 15.09 -17.67 -5.00
C PRO A 38 15.86 -18.63 -4.07
N ASP A 39 15.24 -19.74 -3.64
CA ASP A 39 15.84 -20.70 -2.71
C ASP A 39 17.00 -21.46 -3.38
N LEU A 40 16.88 -21.77 -4.68
CA LEU A 40 17.98 -22.33 -5.46
C LEU A 40 19.16 -21.36 -5.56
N ARG A 41 18.90 -20.07 -5.75
CA ARG A 41 19.96 -19.05 -5.80
C ARG A 41 20.64 -18.84 -4.45
N VAL A 42 19.89 -18.94 -3.36
CA VAL A 42 20.45 -18.94 -2.00
C VAL A 42 21.38 -20.12 -1.78
N LYS A 43 20.95 -21.33 -2.16
CA LYS A 43 21.81 -22.53 -2.07
C LYS A 43 23.08 -22.37 -2.91
N LEU A 44 22.96 -21.85 -4.13
CA LEU A 44 24.11 -21.57 -4.99
C LEU A 44 25.09 -20.60 -4.32
N ALA A 45 24.57 -19.55 -3.69
CA ALA A 45 25.38 -18.55 -3.01
C ALA A 45 26.18 -19.15 -1.83
N TYR A 46 25.56 -20.01 -1.02
CA TYR A 46 26.27 -20.71 0.07
C TYR A 46 27.35 -21.65 -0.45
N VAL A 47 27.05 -22.49 -1.44
CA VAL A 47 28.07 -23.37 -2.07
C VAL A 47 29.21 -22.56 -2.68
N SER A 48 28.91 -21.40 -3.27
CA SER A 48 29.92 -20.48 -3.82
C SER A 48 30.82 -19.89 -2.73
N LEU A 49 30.29 -19.59 -1.54
CA LEU A 49 31.12 -19.17 -0.41
C LEU A 49 32.03 -20.30 0.08
N ASP A 50 31.51 -21.52 0.18
CA ASP A 50 32.27 -22.68 0.63
C ASP A 50 33.39 -23.04 -0.36
N LEU A 51 33.20 -22.74 -1.66
CA LEU A 51 34.21 -22.84 -2.71
C LEU A 51 35.18 -21.64 -2.76
N GLY A 52 35.04 -20.65 -1.88
CA GLY A 52 35.86 -19.42 -1.86
C GLY A 52 35.54 -18.42 -2.97
N ARG A 53 34.47 -18.63 -3.73
CA ARG A 53 34.04 -17.78 -4.87
C ARG A 53 33.14 -16.63 -4.39
N ARG A 54 33.71 -15.69 -3.63
CA ARG A 54 32.99 -14.56 -3.01
C ARG A 54 32.12 -13.77 -4.00
N ASN A 55 32.65 -13.42 -5.18
CA ASN A 55 31.91 -12.59 -6.15
C ASN A 55 30.69 -13.32 -6.75
N GLU A 56 30.81 -14.62 -7.00
CA GLU A 56 29.68 -15.44 -7.47
C GLU A 56 28.62 -15.57 -6.38
N ALA A 57 29.04 -15.75 -5.12
CA ALA A 57 28.15 -15.77 -3.98
C ALA A 57 27.37 -14.47 -3.82
N ILE A 58 28.05 -13.32 -3.89
CA ILE A 58 27.41 -11.99 -3.79
C ILE A 58 26.39 -11.82 -4.92
N ASN A 59 26.76 -12.13 -6.17
CA ASN A 59 25.84 -12.04 -7.30
C ASN A 59 24.63 -12.97 -7.14
N ALA A 60 24.83 -14.20 -6.65
CA ALA A 60 23.74 -15.14 -6.42
C ALA A 60 22.79 -14.65 -5.32
N PHE A 61 23.31 -14.11 -4.20
CA PHE A 61 22.50 -13.49 -3.15
C PHE A 61 21.76 -12.23 -3.62
N VAL A 62 22.40 -11.36 -4.39
CA VAL A 62 21.77 -10.17 -4.98
C VAL A 62 20.62 -10.58 -5.88
N ARG A 63 20.83 -11.59 -6.74
CA ARG A 63 19.77 -12.13 -7.61
C ARG A 63 18.65 -12.77 -6.82
N ALA A 64 18.96 -13.49 -5.74
CA ALA A 64 17.93 -14.02 -4.84
C ALA A 64 17.08 -12.90 -4.22
N LEU A 65 17.70 -11.82 -3.75
CA LEU A 65 17.00 -10.65 -3.23
C LEU A 65 16.23 -9.86 -4.29
N GLN A 66 16.68 -9.86 -5.55
CA GLN A 66 15.92 -9.25 -6.66
C GLN A 66 14.64 -10.03 -6.99
N ILE A 67 14.65 -11.35 -6.76
CA ILE A 67 13.48 -12.21 -6.94
C ILE A 67 12.58 -12.11 -5.71
N ASP A 68 13.14 -12.28 -4.51
CA ASP A 68 12.42 -12.20 -3.25
C ASP A 68 13.14 -11.24 -2.28
N PRO A 69 12.70 -9.96 -2.25
CA PRO A 69 13.23 -8.97 -1.33
C PRO A 69 12.95 -9.28 0.16
N SER A 70 12.03 -10.20 0.47
CA SER A 70 11.64 -10.54 1.84
C SER A 70 12.66 -11.42 2.58
N LEU A 71 13.70 -11.92 1.89
CA LEU A 71 14.76 -12.77 2.44
C LEU A 71 15.76 -11.97 3.29
N ALA A 72 15.28 -11.39 4.40
CA ALA A 72 16.04 -10.51 5.29
C ALA A 72 17.36 -11.13 5.80
N PHE A 73 17.40 -12.46 5.99
CA PHE A 73 18.62 -13.15 6.41
C PHE A 73 19.75 -13.07 5.37
N ILE A 74 19.43 -12.98 4.07
CA ILE A 74 20.43 -12.83 3.00
C ILE A 74 21.09 -11.46 3.12
N ARG A 75 20.35 -10.42 3.46
CA ARG A 75 20.92 -9.08 3.67
C ARG A 75 21.90 -9.08 4.83
N ALA A 76 21.53 -9.69 5.96
CA ALA A 76 22.44 -9.85 7.09
C ALA A 76 23.70 -10.61 6.68
N ARG A 77 23.56 -11.66 5.85
CA ARG A 77 24.69 -12.39 5.30
C ARG A 77 25.56 -11.54 4.37
N LEU A 78 24.96 -10.78 3.44
CA LEU A 78 25.66 -9.87 2.55
C LEU A 78 26.41 -8.78 3.33
N GLN A 79 25.81 -8.21 4.37
CA GLN A 79 26.45 -7.22 5.24
C GLN A 79 27.64 -7.80 6.02
N SER A 80 27.62 -9.10 6.34
CA SER A 80 28.77 -9.76 6.98
C SER A 80 29.94 -10.03 6.03
N ILE A 81 29.68 -10.07 4.71
CA ILE A 81 30.67 -10.44 3.68
C ILE A 81 31.12 -9.22 2.87
N CYS A 82 30.30 -8.17 2.77
CA CYS A 82 30.51 -7.00 1.92
C CYS A 82 30.65 -5.72 2.75
N THR A 83 31.41 -4.76 2.24
CA THR A 83 31.43 -3.40 2.78
C THR A 83 30.19 -2.61 2.32
N PRO A 84 29.81 -1.52 3.02
CA PRO A 84 28.67 -0.68 2.62
C PRO A 84 28.76 -0.14 1.18
N ASP A 85 29.97 0.13 0.70
CA ASP A 85 30.20 0.63 -0.67
C ASP A 85 30.02 -0.47 -1.72
N GLU A 86 30.44 -1.71 -1.41
CA GLU A 86 30.17 -2.86 -2.27
C GLU A 86 28.66 -3.13 -2.37
N LEU A 87 27.91 -3.05 -1.26
CA LEU A 87 26.44 -3.24 -1.29
C LEU A 87 25.75 -2.23 -2.23
N LYS A 88 26.22 -0.98 -2.26
CA LYS A 88 25.75 0.04 -3.22
C LYS A 88 26.14 -0.29 -4.65
N MET A 89 27.37 -0.75 -4.89
CA MET A 89 27.86 -1.16 -6.20
C MET A 89 27.00 -2.29 -6.80
N TYR A 90 26.66 -3.29 -5.98
CA TYR A 90 25.84 -4.42 -6.41
C TYR A 90 24.33 -4.13 -6.48
N ARG A 91 23.89 -2.90 -6.18
CA ARG A 91 22.48 -2.49 -6.16
C ARG A 91 21.60 -3.48 -5.40
N VAL A 92 22.06 -3.88 -4.21
CA VAL A 92 21.27 -4.76 -3.34
C VAL A 92 19.93 -4.06 -3.08
N PRO A 93 18.77 -4.73 -3.31
CA PRO A 93 17.45 -4.15 -3.04
C PRO A 93 17.40 -3.55 -1.63
N GLU A 94 16.57 -2.55 -1.34
CA GLU A 94 16.44 -2.01 0.02
C GLU A 94 15.69 -2.97 0.95
N ASP A 95 15.87 -2.79 2.27
CA ASP A 95 15.28 -3.70 3.26
C ASP A 95 13.76 -3.59 3.28
N VAL A 96 13.09 -4.74 3.27
CA VAL A 96 11.63 -4.81 3.34
C VAL A 96 11.23 -4.80 4.80
N VAL A 97 11.23 -3.62 5.38
CA VAL A 97 10.74 -3.44 6.75
C VAL A 97 9.21 -3.52 6.78
N PRO A 98 8.63 -4.20 7.77
CA PRO A 98 7.19 -4.16 7.97
C PRO A 98 6.72 -2.73 8.23
N PHE A 99 5.51 -2.38 7.76
CA PHE A 99 5.00 -1.01 7.88
C PHE A 99 4.93 -0.51 9.34
N TRP A 100 4.69 -1.40 10.32
CA TRP A 100 4.61 -1.02 11.73
C TRP A 100 5.97 -0.62 12.33
N GLN A 101 7.07 -0.94 11.67
CA GLN A 101 8.40 -0.45 12.02
C GLN A 101 8.71 0.90 11.35
N ASP A 102 8.02 1.24 10.25
CA ASP A 102 8.14 2.52 9.53
C ASP A 102 6.85 3.36 9.62
N LEU A 103 6.20 3.37 10.80
CA LEU A 103 5.03 4.23 11.03
C LEU A 103 5.33 5.71 10.79
N PRO A 104 6.46 6.29 11.24
CA PRO A 104 6.79 7.67 10.93
C PRO A 104 6.91 7.91 9.42
N GLY A 105 7.45 6.94 8.67
CA GLY A 105 7.56 7.04 7.23
C GLY A 105 6.22 6.95 6.50
N LEU A 106 5.27 6.18 7.05
CA LEU A 106 3.90 6.11 6.56
C LEU A 106 3.19 7.48 6.67
N PHE A 107 3.29 8.15 7.81
CA PHE A 107 2.69 9.48 8.01
C PHE A 107 3.48 10.61 7.34
N ALA A 108 4.79 10.46 7.17
CA ALA A 108 5.59 11.41 6.40
C ALA A 108 5.37 11.26 4.88
N TYR A 109 4.77 10.16 4.40
CA TYR A 109 4.62 9.88 2.98
C TYR A 109 3.93 11.01 2.19
N PRO A 110 2.79 11.58 2.63
CA PRO A 110 2.10 12.63 1.88
C PRO A 110 2.88 13.94 1.78
N VAL A 111 3.91 14.15 2.61
CA VAL A 111 4.74 15.37 2.60
C VAL A 111 6.14 15.14 2.03
N ARG A 112 6.48 13.91 1.62
CA ARG A 112 7.77 13.58 0.99
C ARG A 112 7.77 13.91 -0.50
N GLY A 113 8.90 14.41 -1.01
CA GLY A 113 9.08 14.73 -2.42
C GLY A 113 8.04 15.75 -2.91
N ASN A 114 7.34 15.43 -4.00
CA ASN A 114 6.27 16.27 -4.57
C ASN A 114 4.94 16.19 -3.77
N GLY A 115 4.87 15.37 -2.72
CA GLY A 115 3.63 15.14 -1.96
C GLY A 115 3.02 16.42 -1.37
N LEU A 116 3.84 17.35 -0.88
CA LEU A 116 3.33 18.62 -0.35
C LEU A 116 2.65 19.46 -1.43
N GLY A 117 3.20 19.47 -2.66
CA GLY A 117 2.58 20.14 -3.80
C GLY A 117 1.25 19.51 -4.18
N ILE A 118 1.18 18.17 -4.18
CA ILE A 118 -0.05 17.41 -4.38
C ILE A 118 -1.08 17.75 -3.29
N LEU A 119 -0.68 17.84 -2.02
CA LEU A 119 -1.58 18.22 -0.94
C LEU A 119 -2.14 19.63 -1.13
N ILE A 120 -1.31 20.62 -1.39
CA ILE A 120 -1.76 22.02 -1.52
C ILE A 120 -2.71 22.17 -2.72
N VAL A 121 -2.27 21.73 -3.91
CA VAL A 121 -3.05 21.88 -5.14
C VAL A 121 -4.32 21.03 -5.08
N GLY A 122 -4.20 19.79 -4.60
CA GLY A 122 -5.32 18.88 -4.44
C GLY A 122 -6.36 19.42 -3.45
N SER A 123 -5.93 19.96 -2.31
CA SER A 123 -6.86 20.51 -1.31
C SER A 123 -7.71 21.64 -1.87
N VAL A 124 -7.10 22.56 -2.62
CA VAL A 124 -7.83 23.66 -3.27
C VAL A 124 -8.81 23.11 -4.31
N PHE A 125 -8.35 22.22 -5.18
CA PHE A 125 -9.19 21.58 -6.19
C PHE A 125 -10.38 20.85 -5.56
N PHE A 126 -10.16 20.06 -4.52
CA PHE A 126 -11.23 19.29 -3.85
C PHE A 126 -12.15 20.15 -2.99
N ALA A 127 -11.67 21.26 -2.43
CA ALA A 127 -12.54 22.22 -1.76
C ALA A 127 -13.54 22.85 -2.76
N ILE A 128 -13.05 23.23 -3.94
CA ILE A 128 -13.90 23.75 -5.03
C ILE A 128 -14.84 22.66 -5.53
N ALA A 129 -14.33 21.46 -5.80
CA ALA A 129 -15.14 20.35 -6.28
C ALA A 129 -16.22 19.95 -5.26
N GLY A 130 -15.90 19.95 -3.96
CA GLY A 130 -16.85 19.70 -2.88
C GLY A 130 -17.92 20.79 -2.80
N PHE A 131 -17.55 22.07 -2.96
CA PHE A 131 -18.51 23.17 -3.06
C PHE A 131 -19.45 22.97 -4.26
N VAL A 132 -18.91 22.74 -5.46
CA VAL A 132 -19.72 22.52 -6.68
C VAL A 132 -20.60 21.28 -6.54
N SER A 133 -20.09 20.20 -5.92
CA SER A 133 -20.85 18.97 -5.73
C SER A 133 -22.06 19.16 -4.81
N ASN A 134 -21.88 19.93 -3.73
CA ASN A 134 -22.94 20.17 -2.75
C ASN A 134 -23.99 21.19 -3.22
N TRP A 135 -23.61 22.17 -4.04
CA TRP A 135 -24.48 23.30 -4.42
C TRP A 135 -24.89 23.33 -5.90
N GLY A 136 -24.25 22.53 -6.75
CA GLY A 136 -24.44 22.55 -8.21
C GLY A 136 -25.66 21.77 -8.72
N GLY A 137 -26.51 21.24 -7.83
CA GLY A 137 -27.64 20.39 -8.22
C GLY A 137 -27.17 19.17 -9.01
N VAL A 138 -27.88 18.81 -10.09
CA VAL A 138 -27.55 17.65 -10.93
C VAL A 138 -26.13 17.71 -11.53
N TRP A 139 -25.65 18.91 -11.87
CA TRP A 139 -24.30 19.12 -12.39
C TRP A 139 -23.23 18.96 -11.29
N GLY A 140 -23.59 19.27 -10.05
CA GLY A 140 -22.77 18.99 -8.88
C GLY A 140 -22.52 17.49 -8.72
N TRP A 141 -23.56 16.65 -8.85
CA TRP A 141 -23.40 15.19 -8.78
C TRP A 141 -22.48 14.65 -9.89
N ALA A 142 -22.60 15.15 -11.11
CA ALA A 142 -21.72 14.77 -12.22
C ALA A 142 -20.26 15.18 -11.96
N ALA A 143 -20.04 16.41 -11.49
CA ALA A 143 -18.72 16.88 -11.08
C ALA A 143 -18.14 16.06 -9.92
N GLY A 144 -18.98 15.68 -8.96
CA GLY A 144 -18.60 14.80 -7.85
C GLY A 144 -18.12 13.44 -8.33
N LEU A 145 -18.83 12.82 -9.27
CA LEU A 145 -18.44 11.52 -9.82
C LEU A 145 -17.10 11.57 -10.57
N ILE A 146 -16.88 12.61 -11.39
CA ILE A 146 -15.59 12.82 -12.09
C ILE A 146 -14.48 13.03 -11.07
N THR A 147 -14.73 13.84 -10.04
CA THR A 147 -13.78 14.12 -8.96
C THR A 147 -13.41 12.85 -8.19
N THR A 148 -14.40 12.03 -7.83
CA THR A 148 -14.20 10.71 -7.20
C THR A 148 -13.40 9.80 -8.11
N GLY A 149 -13.68 9.81 -9.41
CA GLY A 149 -12.95 9.05 -10.41
C GLY A 149 -11.49 9.39 -10.51
N TYR A 150 -11.19 10.68 -10.57
CA TYR A 150 -9.84 11.21 -10.58
C TYR A 150 -9.06 10.83 -9.30
N LEU A 151 -9.71 10.95 -8.14
CA LEU A 151 -9.13 10.52 -6.86
C LEU A 151 -8.88 9.02 -6.80
N ALA A 152 -9.84 8.21 -7.24
CA ALA A 152 -9.70 6.77 -7.31
C ALA A 152 -8.49 6.38 -8.17
N ALA A 153 -8.32 6.99 -9.35
CA ALA A 153 -7.16 6.75 -10.20
C ALA A 153 -5.83 7.10 -9.50
N TYR A 154 -5.77 8.25 -8.83
CA TYR A 154 -4.60 8.65 -8.03
C TYR A 154 -4.32 7.65 -6.91
N TYR A 155 -5.33 7.23 -6.16
CA TYR A 155 -5.20 6.28 -5.07
C TYR A 155 -4.78 4.88 -5.53
N VAL A 156 -5.29 4.40 -6.68
CA VAL A 156 -4.78 3.18 -7.32
C VAL A 156 -3.29 3.32 -7.63
N ASN A 157 -2.85 4.46 -8.18
CA ASN A 157 -1.43 4.70 -8.44
C ASN A 157 -0.61 4.68 -7.15
N VAL A 158 -1.09 5.29 -6.06
CA VAL A 158 -0.44 5.24 -4.74
C VAL A 158 -0.30 3.79 -4.24
N ILE A 159 -1.35 2.97 -4.36
CA ILE A 159 -1.32 1.55 -3.96
C ILE A 159 -0.28 0.81 -4.80
N LYS A 160 -0.28 0.99 -6.13
CA LYS A 160 0.64 0.30 -7.04
C LYS A 160 2.10 0.69 -6.82
N THR A 161 2.40 1.98 -6.74
CA THR A 161 3.79 2.45 -6.50
C THR A 161 4.27 2.05 -5.10
N SER A 162 3.38 2.05 -4.12
CA SER A 162 3.69 1.57 -2.77
C SER A 162 3.87 0.06 -2.71
N GLY A 163 3.11 -0.68 -3.52
CA GLY A 163 3.22 -2.13 -3.69
C GLY A 163 4.54 -2.60 -4.29
N VAL A 164 5.32 -1.69 -4.90
CA VAL A 164 6.69 -1.95 -5.38
C VAL A 164 7.77 -1.30 -4.51
N GLY A 165 7.40 -0.75 -3.36
CA GLY A 165 8.34 -0.19 -2.38
C GLY A 165 8.78 1.26 -2.62
N GLN A 166 8.22 2.00 -3.60
CA GLN A 166 8.59 3.41 -3.83
C GLN A 166 8.26 4.27 -2.62
N LYS A 167 9.17 5.13 -2.16
CA LYS A 167 8.99 5.93 -0.92
C LYS A 167 8.35 7.29 -1.13
N SER A 168 8.21 7.74 -2.38
CA SER A 168 7.57 9.00 -2.75
C SER A 168 6.17 8.80 -3.32
N PRO A 169 5.27 9.78 -3.17
CA PRO A 169 3.98 9.79 -3.85
C PRO A 169 4.15 9.86 -5.37
N PRO A 170 3.27 9.21 -6.15
CA PRO A 170 3.23 9.36 -7.60
C PRO A 170 2.74 10.75 -7.98
N ASP A 171 3.00 11.15 -9.21
CA ASP A 171 2.41 12.37 -9.76
C ASP A 171 0.89 12.20 -10.00
N TRP A 172 0.22 13.33 -10.22
CA TRP A 172 -1.20 13.38 -10.55
C TRP A 172 -1.53 12.56 -11.81
N PRO A 173 -2.69 11.88 -11.87
CA PRO A 173 -3.14 11.19 -13.08
C PRO A 173 -3.28 12.17 -14.25
N ASP A 174 -3.01 11.70 -15.47
CA ASP A 174 -3.24 12.49 -16.67
C ASP A 174 -4.74 12.73 -16.89
N LEU A 175 -5.08 13.96 -17.29
CA LEU A 175 -6.45 14.41 -17.56
C LEU A 175 -6.91 14.17 -19.00
N SER A 176 -6.06 13.58 -19.85
CA SER A 176 -6.30 13.39 -21.29
C SER A 176 -7.60 12.63 -21.64
N HIS A 177 -8.06 11.74 -20.77
CA HIS A 177 -9.26 10.92 -20.99
C HIS A 177 -10.25 10.99 -19.81
N PRO A 178 -11.06 12.05 -19.71
CA PRO A 178 -11.98 12.25 -18.58
C PRO A 178 -13.07 11.16 -18.48
N ALA A 179 -13.41 10.47 -19.58
CA ALA A 179 -14.33 9.35 -19.58
C ALA A 179 -13.80 8.17 -18.74
N ASP A 180 -12.49 7.93 -18.75
CA ASP A 180 -11.87 6.83 -18.01
C ASP A 180 -11.92 7.08 -16.50
N MET A 181 -11.92 8.35 -16.08
CA MET A 181 -12.07 8.74 -14.68
C MET A 181 -13.42 8.27 -14.12
N VAL A 182 -14.51 8.45 -14.89
CA VAL A 182 -15.83 7.97 -14.47
C VAL A 182 -15.80 6.46 -14.23
N GLY A 183 -15.10 5.71 -15.09
CA GLY A 183 -14.85 4.28 -14.92
C GLY A 183 -14.16 3.97 -13.60
N PHE A 184 -13.05 4.63 -13.28
CA PHE A 184 -12.35 4.45 -12.00
C PHE A 184 -13.23 4.81 -10.80
N GLY A 185 -14.05 5.85 -10.91
CA GLY A 185 -14.95 6.28 -9.84
C GLY A 185 -16.03 5.24 -9.55
N ILE A 186 -16.66 4.72 -10.60
CA ILE A 186 -17.63 3.62 -10.51
C ILE A 186 -16.97 2.39 -9.90
N GLN A 187 -15.77 2.01 -10.35
CA GLN A 187 -15.07 0.85 -9.81
C GLN A 187 -14.79 1.00 -8.31
N TRP A 188 -14.38 2.19 -7.87
CA TRP A 188 -14.11 2.46 -6.46
C TRP A 188 -15.37 2.40 -5.60
N ILE A 189 -16.48 2.97 -6.09
CA ILE A 189 -17.79 2.88 -5.43
C ILE A 189 -18.26 1.42 -5.34
N LEU A 190 -18.15 0.67 -6.44
CA LEU A 190 -18.56 -0.74 -6.48
C LEU A 190 -17.67 -1.63 -5.60
N ALA A 191 -16.37 -1.34 -5.48
CA ALA A 191 -15.49 -2.04 -4.55
C ALA A 191 -15.88 -1.77 -3.08
N GLY A 192 -16.26 -0.53 -2.77
CA GLY A 192 -16.85 -0.20 -1.48
C GLY A 192 -18.17 -0.94 -1.26
N ALA A 193 -19.07 -0.91 -2.22
CA ALA A 193 -20.34 -1.63 -2.16
C ALA A 193 -20.13 -3.14 -1.97
N ALA A 194 -19.12 -3.74 -2.61
CA ALA A 194 -18.76 -5.15 -2.42
C ALA A 194 -18.39 -5.45 -0.96
N ALA A 195 -17.61 -4.59 -0.31
CA ALA A 195 -17.28 -4.79 1.11
C ALA A 195 -18.52 -4.74 2.02
N PHE A 196 -19.45 -3.84 1.74
CA PHE A 196 -20.68 -3.64 2.52
C PHE A 196 -21.88 -4.45 2.04
N PHE A 197 -21.75 -5.26 0.99
CA PHE A 197 -22.86 -6.00 0.40
C PHE A 197 -23.56 -6.95 1.39
N PRO A 198 -22.86 -7.68 2.30
CA PRO A 198 -23.54 -8.44 3.35
C PRO A 198 -24.39 -7.55 4.27
N ALA A 199 -23.91 -6.34 4.59
CA ALA A 199 -24.66 -5.37 5.39
C ALA A 199 -25.88 -4.83 4.64
N ILE A 200 -25.74 -4.56 3.35
CA ILE A 200 -26.85 -4.15 2.49
C ILE A 200 -27.93 -5.23 2.44
N LEU A 201 -27.55 -6.50 2.22
CA LEU A 201 -28.50 -7.61 2.22
C LEU A 201 -29.20 -7.76 3.56
N ILE A 202 -28.45 -7.79 4.67
CA ILE A 202 -29.02 -7.88 6.03
C ILE A 202 -29.97 -6.71 6.28
N THR A 203 -29.59 -5.50 5.88
CA THR A 203 -30.47 -4.32 6.00
C THR A 203 -31.80 -4.58 5.28
N LEU A 204 -31.78 -5.04 4.04
CA LEU A 204 -33.01 -5.30 3.27
C LEU A 204 -33.93 -6.34 3.93
N PHE A 205 -33.36 -7.37 4.57
CA PHE A 205 -34.13 -8.39 5.30
C PHE A 205 -34.65 -7.89 6.66
N VAL A 206 -33.89 -7.02 7.32
CA VAL A 206 -34.17 -6.53 8.68
C VAL A 206 -34.95 -5.21 8.67
N LEU A 207 -35.14 -4.57 7.50
CA LEU A 207 -35.94 -3.34 7.35
C LEU A 207 -37.30 -3.39 8.09
N PRO A 208 -38.08 -4.50 8.04
CA PRO A 208 -39.33 -4.62 8.79
C PRO A 208 -39.15 -4.70 10.31
N GLU A 209 -37.97 -5.06 10.80
CA GLU A 209 -37.63 -5.24 12.21
C GLU A 209 -36.71 -4.14 12.77
N MET A 210 -36.52 -3.02 12.04
CA MET A 210 -35.63 -1.91 12.44
C MET A 210 -36.04 -1.20 13.74
N TYR A 211 -37.17 -1.54 14.34
CA TYR A 211 -37.57 -1.07 15.68
C TYR A 211 -37.10 -1.99 16.81
N ASN A 212 -36.59 -3.18 16.51
CA ASN A 212 -36.12 -4.16 17.48
C ASN A 212 -34.60 -4.05 17.72
N VAL A 213 -34.17 -4.32 18.96
CA VAL A 213 -32.73 -4.34 19.34
C VAL A 213 -31.93 -5.32 18.49
N LEU A 214 -32.51 -6.48 18.17
CA LEU A 214 -31.87 -7.49 17.32
C LEU A 214 -31.59 -6.94 15.92
N GLY A 215 -32.52 -6.17 15.35
CA GLY A 215 -32.34 -5.58 14.03
C GLY A 215 -31.17 -4.59 13.98
N PHE A 216 -31.09 -3.71 14.97
CA PHE A 216 -29.94 -2.80 15.12
C PHE A 216 -28.62 -3.54 15.37
N ALA A 217 -28.64 -4.60 16.18
CA ALA A 217 -27.44 -5.40 16.44
C ALA A 217 -26.92 -6.08 15.18
N LEU A 218 -27.80 -6.70 14.38
CA LEU A 218 -27.44 -7.33 13.10
C LEU A 218 -26.90 -6.30 12.11
N LEU A 219 -27.54 -5.14 11.99
CA LEU A 219 -27.07 -4.04 11.15
C LEU A 219 -25.67 -3.58 11.58
N GLY A 220 -25.48 -3.31 12.88
CA GLY A 220 -24.19 -2.88 13.42
C GLY A 220 -23.07 -3.91 13.20
N MET A 221 -23.32 -5.18 13.49
CA MET A 221 -22.34 -6.26 13.24
C MET A 221 -21.98 -6.37 11.76
N SER A 222 -22.97 -6.27 10.87
CA SER A 222 -22.74 -6.35 9.42
C SER A 222 -21.95 -5.15 8.89
N ALA A 223 -22.21 -3.94 9.41
CA ALA A 223 -21.45 -2.74 9.06
C ALA A 223 -19.99 -2.84 9.52
N LEU A 224 -19.74 -3.35 10.74
CA LEU A 224 -18.39 -3.59 11.24
C LEU A 224 -17.64 -4.60 10.38
N LEU A 225 -18.31 -5.67 9.93
CA LEU A 225 -17.73 -6.63 9.01
C LEU A 225 -17.37 -5.97 7.66
N GLY A 226 -18.24 -5.11 7.12
CA GLY A 226 -17.95 -4.35 5.92
C GLY A 226 -16.72 -3.44 6.08
N ILE A 227 -16.62 -2.72 7.19
CA ILE A 227 -15.44 -1.90 7.52
C ILE A 227 -14.17 -2.77 7.63
N PHE A 228 -14.30 -3.98 8.18
CA PHE A 228 -13.18 -4.92 8.28
C PHE A 228 -12.75 -5.48 6.93
N VAL A 229 -13.67 -5.73 6.00
CA VAL A 229 -13.37 -6.28 4.66
C VAL A 229 -12.94 -5.20 3.66
N TYR A 230 -13.38 -3.96 3.86
CA TYR A 230 -13.18 -2.84 2.94
C TYR A 230 -11.73 -2.61 2.48
N PRO A 231 -10.71 -2.56 3.36
CA PRO A 231 -9.32 -2.35 2.92
C PRO A 231 -8.85 -3.42 1.93
N MET A 232 -9.25 -4.67 2.14
CA MET A 232 -8.92 -5.78 1.25
C MET A 232 -9.65 -5.72 -0.10
N ALA A 233 -10.92 -5.32 -0.09
CA ALA A 233 -11.71 -5.12 -1.31
C ALA A 233 -11.11 -4.01 -2.19
N ILE A 234 -10.65 -2.91 -1.59
CA ILE A 234 -9.96 -1.83 -2.31
C ILE A 234 -8.60 -2.31 -2.85
N LEU A 235 -7.80 -2.98 -2.02
CA LEU A 235 -6.48 -3.48 -2.42
C LEU A 235 -6.57 -4.45 -3.61
N THR A 236 -7.51 -5.40 -3.57
CA THR A 236 -7.73 -6.36 -4.65
C THR A 236 -8.22 -5.66 -5.92
N THR A 237 -9.19 -4.74 -5.83
CA THR A 237 -9.67 -3.98 -6.99
C THR A 237 -8.55 -3.16 -7.63
N ALA A 238 -7.73 -2.48 -6.82
CA ALA A 238 -6.64 -1.64 -7.31
C ALA A 238 -5.55 -2.44 -8.03
N LEU A 239 -5.21 -3.64 -7.53
CA LEU A 239 -4.14 -4.46 -8.09
C LEU A 239 -4.60 -5.31 -9.29
N TYR A 240 -5.81 -5.85 -9.27
CA TYR A 240 -6.36 -6.62 -10.41
C TYR A 240 -6.98 -5.73 -11.49
N GLY A 241 -7.22 -4.44 -11.21
CA GLY A 241 -7.88 -3.52 -12.14
C GLY A 241 -9.33 -3.87 -12.45
N SER A 242 -9.97 -4.69 -11.61
CA SER A 242 -11.37 -5.09 -11.77
C SER A 242 -12.06 -5.28 -10.42
N VAL A 243 -13.33 -4.90 -10.36
CA VAL A 243 -14.16 -5.04 -9.15
C VAL A 243 -14.56 -6.50 -8.89
N GLY A 244 -14.46 -7.36 -9.91
CA GLY A 244 -14.79 -8.78 -9.78
C GLY A 244 -13.98 -9.48 -8.68
N ALA A 245 -12.73 -9.07 -8.47
CA ALA A 245 -11.90 -9.59 -7.39
C ALA A 245 -12.46 -9.27 -5.99
N ALA A 246 -13.04 -8.08 -5.81
CA ALA A 246 -13.63 -7.68 -4.53
C ALA A 246 -14.95 -8.41 -4.20
N PHE A 247 -15.71 -8.82 -5.22
CA PHE A 247 -16.93 -9.62 -5.03
C PHE A 247 -16.65 -11.11 -4.78
N ASN A 248 -15.41 -11.57 -5.00
CA ASN A 248 -15.02 -12.94 -4.69
C ASN A 248 -14.68 -13.07 -3.20
N TYR A 249 -15.70 -13.20 -2.35
CA TYR A 249 -15.51 -13.31 -0.89
C TYR A 249 -14.59 -14.45 -0.45
N PRO A 250 -14.67 -15.68 -1.01
CA PRO A 250 -13.72 -16.72 -0.65
C PRO A 250 -12.27 -16.28 -0.89
N PHE A 251 -11.99 -15.63 -2.02
CA PHE A 251 -10.67 -15.08 -2.31
C PHE A 251 -10.24 -13.97 -1.33
N VAL A 252 -11.14 -13.01 -1.05
CA VAL A 252 -10.87 -11.88 -0.13
C VAL A 252 -10.64 -12.37 1.29
N VAL A 253 -11.52 -13.22 1.82
CA VAL A 253 -11.42 -13.79 3.17
C VAL A 253 -10.17 -14.65 3.30
N ASN A 254 -9.89 -15.52 2.32
CA ASN A 254 -8.65 -16.32 2.33
C ASN A 254 -7.40 -15.43 2.31
N SER A 255 -7.43 -14.32 1.57
CA SER A 255 -6.33 -13.35 1.57
C SER A 255 -6.14 -12.74 2.96
N ILE A 256 -7.21 -12.28 3.61
CA ILE A 256 -7.16 -11.74 4.98
C ILE A 256 -6.59 -12.78 5.96
N MET A 257 -7.08 -14.02 5.90
CA MET A 257 -6.64 -15.09 6.80
C MET A 257 -5.14 -15.41 6.65
N ARG A 258 -4.58 -15.35 5.43
CA ARG A 258 -3.15 -15.60 5.16
C ARG A 258 -2.23 -14.53 5.74
N ILE A 259 -2.72 -13.29 5.89
CA ILE A 259 -1.93 -12.14 6.37
C ILE A 259 -2.55 -11.50 7.61
N MET A 260 -3.25 -12.30 8.42
CA MET A 260 -4.13 -11.81 9.51
C MET A 260 -3.41 -10.83 10.45
N ARG A 261 -2.16 -11.11 10.83
CA ARG A 261 -1.41 -10.26 11.75
C ARG A 261 -1.14 -8.88 11.14
N GLU A 262 -0.60 -8.87 9.93
CA GLU A 262 -0.29 -7.66 9.19
C GLU A 262 -1.56 -6.86 8.88
N TYR A 263 -2.64 -7.56 8.53
CA TYR A 263 -3.93 -6.99 8.23
C TYR A 263 -4.57 -6.32 9.44
N VAL A 264 -4.61 -6.99 10.60
CA VAL A 264 -5.20 -6.41 11.83
C VAL A 264 -4.43 -5.18 12.27
N MET A 265 -3.09 -5.21 12.22
CA MET A 265 -2.28 -4.03 12.54
C MET A 265 -2.60 -2.86 11.59
N ALA A 266 -2.75 -3.15 10.29
CA ALA A 266 -3.09 -2.13 9.31
C ALA A 266 -4.50 -1.58 9.59
N TRP A 267 -5.45 -2.46 9.83
CA TRP A 267 -6.84 -2.10 10.15
C TRP A 267 -6.94 -1.22 11.40
N VAL A 268 -6.21 -1.53 12.48
CA VAL A 268 -6.16 -0.68 13.68
C VAL A 268 -5.58 0.70 13.36
N CYS A 269 -4.51 0.77 12.57
CA CYS A 269 -3.95 2.05 12.13
C CYS A 269 -4.97 2.88 11.33
N LEU A 270 -5.71 2.23 10.42
CA LEU A 270 -6.78 2.86 9.66
C LEU A 270 -7.94 3.32 10.53
N LEU A 271 -8.31 2.54 11.55
CA LEU A 271 -9.37 2.90 12.50
C LEU A 271 -9.00 4.17 13.27
N VAL A 272 -7.76 4.25 13.78
CA VAL A 272 -7.25 5.45 14.48
C VAL A 272 -7.29 6.67 13.57
N LEU A 273 -6.86 6.52 12.31
CA LEU A 273 -6.91 7.59 11.32
C LEU A 273 -8.37 8.02 11.02
N ALA A 274 -9.27 7.06 10.82
CA ALA A 274 -10.68 7.32 10.56
C ALA A 274 -11.37 8.03 11.74
N ILE A 275 -11.07 7.62 12.97
CA ILE A 275 -11.56 8.29 14.19
C ILE A 275 -11.04 9.72 14.26
N ALA A 276 -9.74 9.95 14.01
CA ALA A 276 -9.16 11.30 14.03
C ALA A 276 -9.82 12.23 13.00
N VAL A 277 -10.02 11.75 11.77
CA VAL A 277 -10.72 12.50 10.71
C VAL A 277 -12.18 12.77 11.10
N THR A 278 -12.86 11.78 11.67
CA THR A 278 -14.27 11.93 12.11
C THR A 278 -14.39 12.93 13.25
N LEU A 279 -13.50 12.91 14.24
CA LEU A 279 -13.49 13.88 15.33
C LEU A 279 -13.24 15.31 14.83
N LEU A 280 -12.35 15.49 13.85
CA LEU A 280 -12.12 16.79 13.22
C LEU A 280 -13.37 17.28 12.49
N PHE A 281 -14.05 16.38 11.77
CA PHE A 281 -15.31 16.70 11.09
C PHE A 281 -16.39 17.13 12.09
N LEU A 282 -16.58 16.36 13.16
CA LEU A 282 -17.54 16.66 14.22
C LEU A 282 -17.23 17.99 14.93
N LEU A 283 -15.95 18.28 15.20
CA LEU A 283 -15.52 19.56 15.76
C LEU A 283 -15.90 20.72 14.82
N GLY A 284 -15.62 20.58 13.51
CA GLY A 284 -16.01 21.58 12.53
C GLY A 284 -17.52 21.80 12.46
N MET A 285 -18.31 20.73 12.52
CA MET A 285 -19.76 20.81 12.55
C MET A 285 -20.27 21.52 13.82
N ALA A 286 -19.71 21.16 14.99
CA ALA A 286 -20.07 21.79 16.26
C ALA A 286 -19.75 23.29 16.28
N LEU A 287 -18.60 23.70 15.74
CA LEU A 287 -18.24 25.12 15.61
C LEU A 287 -19.20 25.89 14.71
N ASN A 288 -19.60 25.31 13.57
CA ASN A 288 -20.58 25.91 12.66
C ASN A 288 -21.96 26.07 13.32
N ILE A 289 -22.45 25.04 14.02
CA ILE A 289 -23.73 25.10 14.74
C ILE A 289 -23.67 26.12 15.88
N GLY A 290 -22.58 26.13 16.66
CA GLY A 290 -22.39 27.09 17.75
C GLY A 290 -22.38 28.54 17.27
N ALA A 291 -21.70 28.82 16.15
CA ALA A 291 -21.71 30.15 15.52
C ALA A 291 -23.12 30.58 15.08
N ALA A 292 -23.88 29.66 14.46
CA ALA A 292 -25.26 29.92 14.06
C ALA A 292 -26.19 30.21 15.25
N LEU A 293 -26.07 29.44 16.35
CA LEU A 293 -26.89 29.60 17.55
C LEU A 293 -26.53 30.87 18.35
N ALA A 294 -25.27 31.30 18.34
CA ALA A 294 -24.82 32.48 19.08
C ALA A 294 -25.33 33.81 18.48
N GLY A 295 -26.12 33.78 17.40
CA GLY A 295 -26.48 34.97 16.62
C GLY A 295 -25.27 35.66 15.98
N GLY A 296 -24.09 35.03 16.10
CA GLY A 296 -22.83 35.51 15.59
C GLY A 296 -22.73 35.17 14.12
N THR A 297 -23.28 36.02 13.27
CA THR A 297 -22.59 36.28 12.00
C THR A 297 -21.18 36.73 12.40
N ILE A 298 -20.19 35.85 12.25
CA ILE A 298 -18.77 36.19 12.43
C ILE A 298 -18.48 37.27 11.36
N GLY A 299 -18.64 38.54 11.74
CA GLY A 299 -18.82 39.67 10.84
C GLY A 299 -20.22 39.70 10.22
N GLY A 300 -20.99 40.78 10.40
CA GLY A 300 -22.36 40.96 9.89
C GLY A 300 -22.54 40.98 8.36
N GLU A 301 -21.64 40.35 7.61
CA GLU A 301 -21.67 40.27 6.16
C GLU A 301 -21.65 38.80 5.73
N LEU A 302 -22.58 38.41 4.84
CA LEU A 302 -22.67 37.09 4.19
C LEU A 302 -21.30 36.56 3.71
N ILE A 303 -20.39 37.48 3.36
CA ILE A 303 -19.02 37.23 2.93
C ILE A 303 -18.19 36.49 4.00
N GLY A 304 -18.30 36.86 5.27
CA GLY A 304 -17.52 36.26 6.36
C GLY A 304 -17.86 34.78 6.58
N VAL A 305 -19.15 34.45 6.52
CA VAL A 305 -19.66 33.07 6.64
C VAL A 305 -19.19 32.21 5.46
N VAL A 306 -19.24 32.75 4.23
CA VAL A 306 -18.79 32.04 3.04
C VAL A 306 -17.27 31.77 3.10
N ILE A 307 -16.47 32.75 3.52
CA ILE A 307 -15.02 32.57 3.68
C ILE A 307 -14.72 31.49 4.71
N LEU A 308 -15.36 31.52 5.89
CA LEU A 308 -15.16 30.52 6.93
C LEU A 308 -15.56 29.11 6.45
N PHE A 309 -16.66 28.99 5.71
CA PHE A 309 -17.09 27.74 5.11
C PHE A 309 -16.06 27.21 4.10
N LEU A 310 -15.53 28.06 3.22
CA LEU A 310 -14.52 27.66 2.23
C LEU A 310 -13.20 27.25 2.91
N LEU A 311 -12.79 27.95 3.98
CA LEU A 311 -11.62 27.56 4.77
C LEU A 311 -11.82 26.21 5.45
N TYR A 312 -13.02 25.97 6.01
CA TYR A 312 -13.37 24.66 6.56
C TYR A 312 -13.30 23.56 5.50
N GLN A 313 -13.90 23.77 4.31
CA GLN A 313 -13.83 22.82 3.19
C GLN A 313 -12.38 22.57 2.75
N LEU A 314 -11.54 23.60 2.72
CA LEU A 314 -10.12 23.47 2.39
C LEU A 314 -9.37 22.60 3.41
N ILE A 315 -9.61 22.81 4.71
CA ILE A 315 -9.01 22.01 5.78
C ILE A 315 -9.49 20.55 5.70
N VAL A 316 -10.79 20.33 5.52
CA VAL A 316 -11.37 18.99 5.39
C VAL A 316 -10.82 18.29 4.15
N ALA A 317 -10.70 18.98 3.02
CA ALA A 317 -10.10 18.45 1.80
C ALA A 317 -8.64 18.05 2.02
N ALA A 318 -7.84 18.90 2.68
CA ALA A 318 -6.44 18.62 2.97
C ALA A 318 -6.26 17.41 3.88
N VAL A 319 -7.03 17.34 4.96
CA VAL A 319 -6.96 16.24 5.93
C VAL A 319 -7.47 14.94 5.32
N SER A 320 -8.54 15.00 4.51
CA SER A 320 -9.06 13.83 3.80
C SER A 320 -8.06 13.30 2.79
N LEU A 321 -7.49 14.18 1.95
CA LEU A 321 -6.50 13.81 0.95
C LEU A 321 -5.25 13.20 1.60
N TYR A 322 -4.76 13.81 2.69
CA TYR A 322 -3.68 13.26 3.51
C TYR A 322 -4.04 11.86 4.05
N GLY A 323 -5.21 11.72 4.68
CA GLY A 323 -5.65 10.47 5.27
C GLY A 323 -5.78 9.35 4.23
N TYR A 324 -6.35 9.64 3.05
CA TYR A 324 -6.45 8.66 1.98
C TYR A 324 -5.09 8.29 1.37
N MET A 325 -4.15 9.23 1.26
CA MET A 325 -2.78 8.90 0.84
C MET A 325 -2.12 7.93 1.81
N VAL A 326 -2.25 8.19 3.12
CA VAL A 326 -1.76 7.29 4.17
C VAL A 326 -2.44 5.92 4.09
N PHE A 327 -3.77 5.88 3.92
CA PHE A 327 -4.53 4.65 3.75
C PHE A 327 -4.03 3.82 2.56
N CYS A 328 -3.89 4.44 1.38
CA CYS A 328 -3.45 3.77 0.16
C CYS A 328 -1.99 3.31 0.26
N ARG A 329 -1.14 4.14 0.87
CA ARG A 329 0.26 3.80 1.15
C ARG A 329 0.36 2.57 2.04
N LEU A 330 -0.41 2.54 3.13
CA LEU A 330 -0.46 1.41 4.05
C LEU A 330 -0.88 0.13 3.33
N LEU A 331 -1.94 0.19 2.51
CA LEU A 331 -2.39 -0.95 1.72
C LEU A 331 -1.32 -1.48 0.76
N GLY A 332 -0.65 -0.58 0.04
CA GLY A 332 0.45 -0.96 -0.83
C GLY A 332 1.62 -1.58 -0.06
N GLN A 333 1.97 -1.05 1.12
CA GLN A 333 3.02 -1.63 1.97
C GLN A 333 2.64 -3.00 2.55
N VAL A 334 1.38 -3.21 2.95
CA VAL A 334 0.89 -4.51 3.39
C VAL A 334 1.02 -5.54 2.28
N TYR A 335 0.66 -5.17 1.05
CA TYR A 335 0.86 -6.01 -0.12
C TYR A 335 2.34 -6.28 -0.39
N TYR A 336 3.18 -5.25 -0.45
CA TYR A 336 4.62 -5.37 -0.70
C TYR A 336 5.30 -6.32 0.30
N PHE A 337 4.97 -6.20 1.59
CA PHE A 337 5.51 -7.05 2.63
C PHE A 337 4.97 -8.49 2.57
N SER A 338 3.73 -8.67 2.13
CA SER A 338 3.03 -9.96 2.22
C SER A 338 2.79 -10.64 0.87
N GLN A 339 3.46 -10.18 -0.19
CA GLN A 339 3.22 -10.62 -1.56
C GLN A 339 3.31 -12.14 -1.72
N ARG A 340 4.36 -12.77 -1.17
CA ARG A 340 4.58 -14.22 -1.19
C ARG A 340 3.53 -15.00 -0.40
N LYS A 341 3.05 -14.45 0.73
CA LYS A 341 1.98 -15.09 1.53
C LYS A 341 0.65 -15.06 0.77
N LEU A 342 0.40 -13.99 0.03
CA LEU A 342 -0.82 -13.81 -0.75
C LEU A 342 -0.84 -14.70 -1.99
N GLY A 343 0.29 -14.83 -2.72
CA GLY A 343 0.43 -15.72 -3.86
C GLY A 343 -0.51 -15.38 -5.04
N TRP A 344 -0.85 -14.09 -5.20
CA TRP A 344 -1.85 -13.64 -6.17
C TRP A 344 -1.43 -13.74 -7.64
N PHE A 345 -0.14 -13.64 -7.90
CA PHE A 345 0.44 -13.65 -9.25
C PHE A 345 1.47 -14.76 -9.42
N GLU A 346 1.51 -15.71 -8.49
CA GLU A 346 2.31 -16.92 -8.57
C GLU A 346 1.43 -17.99 -9.20
N GLY A 347 1.50 -18.11 -10.53
CA GLY A 347 0.75 -19.06 -11.36
C GLY A 347 1.66 -19.95 -12.17
#